data_AF-A0A931IA78-F1
#
_entry.id   AF-A0A931IA78-F1
#
_cell.length_a   1.000
_cell.length_b   1.000
_cell.length_c   1.000
_cell.angle_alpha   90.00
_cell.angle_beta   90.00
_cell.angle_gamma   90.00
#
_symmetry.space_group_name_H-M   'P 1'
#
loop_
_entity.id
_entity.type
_entity.pdbx_description
1 polymer ?
#
loop_
_entity_poly.entity_id
_entity_poly.type
_entity_poly.pdbx_seq_one_letter_code
_entity_poly.pdbx_strand_id
1 'polypeptide(L)'
;MVAPWPLIGRTEELDRLRESTAPAARGSVLSGPAGVGKTRLAREVFAYWQGRGRRCRWFVGTRSAQSVPLAAHRAGVIVLDTDAAPAVARLAHPLLGEVRRARSLPTRLQELRSKVARELEVHDNAPAPIMLVRRAVLMCGSDLAPDSDLLIDAARAALRLSDPITAERLARHAVAAGGGYRAHWAHVGGLIDTQRFREAYEMTTMPAASAKSPRERVAMAVLAAVIKDMMVGPPGENRLAALENEAAETARGQCFFAHEVLCRQTAAQFGDHNQAQRLTELAAIVEGPRVAAATLHATSSKNGDCDGLCEAAGRYEQFGDRIAAADTFAQASNLLRDRGLRGAALTAAASAERLSASTGAATPALRALRCPCPLTARQREVIALVAAGLTNRQIAEQLVTSIRTVEGHLFRASQRTGISSRAGLAALVDHSP
;
A
#
# COMPACT_ATOMS: atom_id res chain seq x y z
N MET A 1 26.93 -4.40 -37.96
CA MET A 1 27.83 -3.23 -37.83
C MET A 1 28.21 -2.78 -39.23
N VAL A 2 27.72 -1.63 -39.68
CA VAL A 2 28.18 -1.01 -40.93
C VAL A 2 29.59 -0.48 -40.69
N ALA A 3 30.55 -0.84 -41.54
CA ALA A 3 31.90 -0.30 -41.44
C ALA A 3 31.83 1.24 -41.59
N PRO A 4 32.46 2.02 -40.70
CA PRO A 4 32.41 3.48 -40.79
C PRO A 4 33.08 3.94 -42.09
N TRP A 5 32.47 4.91 -42.77
CA TRP A 5 32.99 5.46 -44.02
C TRP A 5 34.42 5.99 -43.83
N PRO A 6 35.38 5.67 -44.73
CA PRO A 6 36.76 6.13 -44.60
C PRO A 6 36.84 7.66 -44.60
N LEU A 7 37.71 8.22 -43.75
CA LEU A 7 37.99 9.65 -43.76
C LEU A 7 38.92 9.97 -44.95
N ILE A 8 38.47 10.82 -45.87
CA ILE A 8 39.20 11.18 -47.09
C ILE A 8 39.66 12.65 -47.00
N GLY A 9 40.91 12.93 -47.40
CA GLY A 9 41.40 14.29 -47.65
C GLY A 9 41.64 15.16 -46.40
N ARG A 10 41.96 14.56 -45.25
CA ARG A 10 42.17 15.26 -43.97
C ARG A 10 43.42 14.81 -43.20
N THR A 11 44.42 14.35 -43.94
CA THR A 11 45.63 13.71 -43.38
C THR A 11 46.47 14.73 -42.60
N GLU A 12 46.67 15.93 -43.15
CA GLU A 12 47.45 16.99 -42.50
C GLU A 12 46.82 17.48 -41.19
N GLU A 13 45.50 17.59 -41.11
CA GLU A 13 44.83 17.98 -39.86
C GLU A 13 44.89 16.86 -38.81
N LEU A 14 44.81 15.59 -39.24
CA LEU A 14 44.98 14.45 -38.35
C LEU A 14 46.39 14.38 -37.76
N ASP A 15 47.41 14.59 -38.57
CA ASP A 15 48.81 14.52 -38.13
C ASP A 15 49.13 15.66 -37.17
N ARG A 16 48.67 16.89 -37.46
CA ARG A 16 48.76 18.02 -36.51
C ARG A 16 48.09 17.73 -35.17
N LEU A 17 46.91 17.11 -35.17
CA LEU A 17 46.20 16.75 -33.93
C LEU A 17 46.90 15.63 -33.14
N ARG A 18 47.56 14.68 -33.82
CA ARG A 18 48.33 13.62 -33.17
C ARG A 18 49.58 14.21 -32.49
N GLU A 19 50.29 15.10 -33.16
CA GLU A 19 51.46 15.78 -32.60
C GLU A 19 51.08 16.65 -31.39
N SER A 20 50.00 17.40 -31.48
CA SER A 20 49.51 18.29 -30.42
C SER A 20 48.88 17.56 -29.22
N THR A 21 48.75 16.23 -29.28
CA THR A 21 48.27 15.37 -28.18
C THR A 21 49.38 14.46 -27.62
N ALA A 22 50.64 14.76 -27.95
CA ALA A 22 51.83 14.15 -27.34
C ALA A 22 51.96 14.51 -25.84
N PRO A 23 52.73 13.72 -25.05
CA PRO A 23 52.76 13.82 -23.58
C PRO A 23 53.13 15.21 -23.00
N ALA A 24 53.79 16.07 -23.80
CA ALA A 24 54.21 17.41 -23.40
C ALA A 24 53.18 18.51 -23.70
N ALA A 25 52.13 18.22 -24.47
CA ALA A 25 51.16 19.21 -24.92
C ALA A 25 49.97 19.37 -23.96
N ARG A 26 49.48 20.61 -23.81
CA ARG A 26 48.44 20.98 -22.84
C ARG A 26 47.00 20.83 -23.37
N GLY A 27 46.80 20.59 -24.66
CA GLY A 27 45.47 20.38 -25.28
C GLY A 27 45.38 20.92 -26.72
N SER A 28 44.25 20.71 -27.39
CA SER A 28 43.98 21.24 -28.74
C SER A 28 42.49 21.58 -28.89
N VAL A 29 42.19 22.63 -29.66
CA VAL A 29 40.82 23.09 -29.92
C VAL A 29 40.52 22.98 -31.40
N LEU A 30 39.43 22.27 -31.75
CA LEU A 30 38.93 22.16 -33.11
C LEU A 30 37.80 23.18 -33.33
N SER A 31 38.05 24.18 -34.17
CA SER A 31 37.07 25.23 -34.52
C SER A 31 36.74 25.21 -36.01
N GLY A 32 35.56 25.71 -36.38
CA GLY A 32 35.09 25.79 -37.77
C GLY A 32 33.56 25.72 -37.91
N PRO A 33 33.00 25.96 -39.11
CA PRO A 33 31.56 25.98 -39.36
C PRO A 33 30.83 24.67 -38.97
N ALA A 34 29.51 24.73 -38.80
CA ALA A 34 28.70 23.53 -38.58
C ALA A 34 28.82 22.55 -39.77
N GLY A 35 28.79 21.24 -39.52
CA GLY A 35 28.83 20.22 -40.58
C GLY A 35 30.22 19.88 -41.16
N VAL A 36 31.27 20.67 -40.90
CA VAL A 36 32.61 20.48 -41.52
C VAL A 36 33.40 19.25 -41.04
N GLY A 37 32.82 18.38 -40.20
CA GLY A 37 33.45 17.13 -39.77
C GLY A 37 34.35 17.22 -38.52
N LYS A 38 34.30 18.31 -37.74
CA LYS A 38 35.12 18.47 -36.50
C LYS A 38 35.03 17.27 -35.55
N THR A 39 33.81 16.82 -35.27
CA THR A 39 33.55 15.66 -34.39
C THR A 39 34.11 14.36 -34.98
N ARG A 40 34.11 14.23 -36.31
CA ARG A 40 34.69 13.06 -37.00
C ARG A 40 36.21 13.05 -36.86
N LEU A 41 36.89 14.20 -37.07
CA LEU A 41 38.33 14.35 -36.86
C LEU A 41 38.75 13.98 -35.43
N ALA A 42 38.04 14.52 -34.44
CA ALA A 42 38.31 14.20 -33.03
C ALA A 42 38.11 12.69 -32.74
N ARG A 43 37.10 12.03 -33.33
CA ARG A 43 36.88 10.58 -33.18
C ARG A 43 37.99 9.74 -33.81
N GLU A 44 38.55 10.17 -34.94
CA GLU A 44 39.67 9.46 -35.60
C GLU A 44 40.96 9.56 -34.76
N VAL A 45 41.26 10.73 -34.19
CA VAL A 45 42.39 10.89 -33.25
C VAL A 45 42.18 10.06 -31.98
N PHE A 46 40.94 10.03 -31.47
CA PHE A 46 40.57 9.20 -30.33
C PHE A 46 40.81 7.70 -30.60
N ALA A 47 40.31 7.19 -31.72
CA ALA A 47 40.49 5.80 -32.13
C ALA A 47 41.98 5.44 -32.34
N TYR A 48 42.74 6.36 -32.95
CA TYR A 48 44.18 6.20 -33.16
C TYR A 48 44.95 5.98 -31.84
N TRP A 49 44.65 6.78 -30.81
CA TRP A 49 45.33 6.66 -29.52
C TRP A 49 44.80 5.50 -28.67
N GLN A 50 43.51 5.18 -28.77
CA GLN A 50 42.93 4.00 -28.14
C GLN A 50 43.57 2.71 -28.69
N GLY A 51 43.75 2.60 -30.00
CA GLY A 51 44.43 1.47 -30.65
C GLY A 51 45.90 1.31 -30.26
N ARG A 52 46.54 2.37 -29.74
CA ARG A 52 47.91 2.35 -29.19
C ARG A 52 47.96 2.13 -27.68
N GLY A 53 46.85 1.71 -27.06
CA GLY A 53 46.79 1.40 -25.64
C GLY A 53 46.81 2.62 -24.71
N ARG A 54 46.68 3.85 -25.23
CA ARG A 54 46.51 5.03 -24.36
C ARG A 54 45.11 5.01 -23.74
N ARG A 55 45.01 5.36 -22.46
CA ARG A 55 43.71 5.60 -21.80
C ARG A 55 43.06 6.85 -22.38
N CYS A 56 42.19 6.65 -23.35
CA CYS A 56 41.41 7.71 -23.98
C CYS A 56 39.99 7.71 -23.40
N ARG A 57 39.46 8.89 -23.09
CA ARG A 57 38.05 9.07 -22.70
C ARG A 57 37.38 10.13 -23.56
N TRP A 58 36.21 9.81 -24.08
CA TRP A 58 35.41 10.72 -24.89
C TRP A 58 34.36 11.38 -24.01
N PHE A 59 34.22 12.70 -24.15
CA PHE A 59 33.23 13.47 -23.41
C PHE A 59 32.53 14.44 -24.36
N VAL A 60 31.21 14.52 -24.26
CA VAL A 60 30.40 15.51 -24.97
C VAL A 60 30.04 16.62 -23.99
N GLY A 61 30.55 17.82 -24.23
CA GLY A 61 30.17 19.00 -23.46
C GLY A 61 28.75 19.44 -23.82
N THR A 62 27.83 19.37 -22.88
CA THR A 62 26.48 19.95 -22.99
C THR A 62 26.31 21.04 -21.94
N ARG A 63 25.34 21.95 -22.13
CA ARG A 63 24.98 22.95 -21.09
C ARG A 63 24.57 22.26 -19.78
N SER A 64 23.90 21.11 -19.86
CA SER A 64 23.51 20.30 -18.70
C SER A 64 24.68 19.63 -17.98
N ALA A 65 25.83 19.44 -18.63
CA ALA A 65 27.02 18.81 -18.04
C ALA A 65 28.10 19.81 -17.59
N GLN A 66 27.81 21.11 -17.60
CA GLN A 66 28.78 22.17 -17.24
C GLN A 66 29.35 22.02 -15.83
N SER A 67 28.56 21.50 -14.88
CA SER A 67 28.95 21.32 -13.48
C SER A 67 29.80 20.07 -13.24
N VAL A 68 30.03 19.23 -14.25
CA VAL A 68 30.74 17.96 -14.09
C VAL A 68 32.25 18.21 -13.90
N PRO A 69 32.85 17.78 -12.78
CA PRO A 69 34.28 17.91 -12.57
C PRO A 69 35.04 16.92 -13.45
N LEU A 70 35.64 17.41 -14.55
CA LEU A 70 36.41 16.62 -15.51
C LEU A 70 37.53 15.79 -14.87
N ALA A 71 38.09 16.25 -13.73
CA ALA A 71 39.08 15.51 -12.96
C ALA A 71 38.51 14.19 -12.38
N ALA A 72 37.29 14.19 -11.87
CA ALA A 72 36.65 12.98 -11.33
C ALA A 72 36.32 11.98 -12.44
N HIS A 73 35.89 12.49 -13.60
CA HIS A 73 35.68 11.65 -14.79
C HIS A 73 37.01 11.10 -15.31
N ARG A 74 38.10 11.88 -15.35
CA ARG A 74 39.47 11.44 -15.70
C ARG A 74 40.05 10.44 -14.69
N ALA A 75 39.70 10.54 -13.42
CA ALA A 75 40.10 9.57 -12.40
C ALA A 75 39.32 8.25 -12.51
N GLY A 76 38.24 8.21 -13.30
CA GLY A 76 37.39 7.02 -13.45
C GLY A 76 36.48 6.80 -12.25
N VAL A 77 36.19 7.86 -11.50
CA VAL A 77 35.31 7.81 -10.32
C VAL A 77 33.86 7.99 -10.73
N ILE A 78 33.60 8.67 -11.84
CA ILE A 78 32.25 8.89 -12.39
C ILE A 78 32.16 8.50 -13.87
N VAL A 79 30.98 8.04 -14.26
CA VAL A 79 30.55 7.77 -15.63
C VAL A 79 29.43 8.76 -15.96
N LEU A 80 29.45 9.29 -17.17
CA LEU A 80 28.48 10.26 -17.66
C LEU A 80 27.62 9.57 -18.71
N ASP A 81 26.33 9.52 -18.43
CA ASP A 81 25.30 9.07 -19.35
C ASP A 81 24.76 10.31 -20.06
N THR A 82 25.36 10.63 -21.21
CA THR A 82 24.99 11.79 -22.02
C THR A 82 23.81 11.54 -22.94
N ASP A 83 23.38 10.28 -23.06
CA ASP A 83 22.22 9.88 -23.87
C ASP A 83 20.91 10.06 -23.07
N ALA A 84 21.00 10.11 -21.73
CA ALA A 84 19.91 10.51 -20.87
C ALA A 84 19.59 12.02 -20.97
N ALA A 85 18.30 12.37 -20.90
CA ALA A 85 17.82 13.75 -20.85
C ALA A 85 17.06 13.99 -19.52
N PRO A 86 17.61 14.78 -18.57
CA PRO A 86 18.93 15.44 -18.60
C PRO A 86 20.09 14.44 -18.46
N ALA A 87 21.30 14.85 -18.88
CA ALA A 87 22.50 14.03 -18.76
C ALA A 87 22.75 13.64 -17.29
N VAL A 88 23.03 12.36 -17.04
CA VAL A 88 23.16 11.82 -15.68
C VAL A 88 24.60 11.44 -15.38
N ALA A 89 25.15 11.96 -14.29
CA ALA A 89 26.41 11.48 -13.73
C ALA A 89 26.15 10.37 -12.72
N ARG A 90 26.86 9.24 -12.85
CA ARG A 90 26.82 8.10 -11.92
C ARG A 90 28.23 7.80 -11.42
N LEU A 91 28.35 7.17 -10.25
CA LEU A 91 29.63 6.61 -9.83
C LEU A 91 30.01 5.47 -10.78
N ALA A 92 31.30 5.40 -11.13
CA ALA A 92 31.80 4.33 -12.00
C ALA A 92 31.66 2.95 -11.36
N HIS A 93 31.67 2.90 -10.02
CA HIS A 93 31.36 1.69 -9.26
C HIS A 93 30.61 2.07 -7.97
N PRO A 94 29.52 1.36 -7.60
CA PRO A 94 28.74 1.67 -6.39
C PRO A 94 29.57 1.71 -5.10
N LEU A 95 30.52 0.78 -4.95
CA LEU A 95 31.44 0.71 -3.79
C LEU A 95 32.26 1.98 -3.56
N LEU A 96 32.56 2.77 -4.60
CA LEU A 96 33.27 4.04 -4.42
C LEU A 96 32.48 4.99 -3.53
N GLY A 97 31.15 4.97 -3.65
CA GLY A 97 30.25 5.75 -2.82
C GLY A 97 30.20 5.24 -1.38
N GLU A 98 30.19 3.92 -1.19
CA GLU A 98 30.20 3.30 0.15
C GLU A 98 31.49 3.61 0.90
N VAL A 99 32.65 3.40 0.27
CA VAL A 99 33.96 3.70 0.87
C VAL A 99 34.07 5.19 1.19
N ARG A 100 33.60 6.07 0.30
CA ARG A 100 33.61 7.52 0.54
C ARG A 100 32.71 7.92 1.70
N ARG A 101 31.50 7.36 1.80
CA ARG A 101 30.60 7.61 2.93
C ARG A 101 31.20 7.09 4.24
N ALA A 102 31.76 5.88 4.26
CA ALA A 102 32.36 5.28 5.45
C ALA A 102 33.59 6.06 5.97
N ARG A 103 34.36 6.70 5.09
CA ARG A 103 35.54 7.49 5.46
C ARG A 103 35.27 8.98 5.69
N SER A 104 34.04 9.44 5.49
CA SER A 104 33.70 10.85 5.67
C SER A 104 33.31 11.14 7.11
N LEU A 105 33.68 12.31 7.61
CA LEU A 105 33.23 12.79 8.92
C LEU A 105 31.69 12.91 8.95
N PRO A 106 31.01 12.52 10.04
CA PRO A 106 29.55 12.59 10.13
C PRO A 106 28.97 13.97 9.84
N THR A 107 29.58 15.03 10.36
CA THR A 107 29.20 16.43 10.14
C THR A 107 29.27 16.82 8.68
N ARG A 108 30.33 16.40 7.98
CA ARG A 108 30.49 16.65 6.55
C ARG A 108 29.40 15.96 5.73
N LEU A 109 28.96 14.77 6.14
CA LEU A 109 27.86 14.08 5.48
C LEU A 109 26.51 14.76 5.74
N GLN A 110 26.26 15.27 6.94
CA GLN A 110 25.06 16.06 7.26
C GLN A 110 24.99 17.34 6.40
N GLU A 111 26.08 18.09 6.29
CA GLU A 111 26.17 19.27 5.43
C GLU A 111 25.86 18.95 3.96
N LEU A 112 26.46 17.87 3.44
CA LEU A 112 26.26 17.46 2.05
C LEU A 112 24.82 17.01 1.80
N ARG A 113 24.20 16.29 2.74
CA ARG A 113 22.78 15.91 2.65
C ARG A 113 21.88 17.15 2.67
N SER A 114 22.15 18.12 3.55
CA SER A 114 21.43 19.40 3.60
C SER A 114 21.48 20.11 2.25
N LYS A 115 22.66 20.18 1.64
CA LYS A 115 22.85 20.80 0.33
C LYS A 115 22.04 20.09 -0.75
N VAL A 116 22.16 18.76 -0.86
CA VAL A 116 21.44 17.99 -1.89
C VAL A 116 19.92 18.09 -1.69
N ALA A 117 19.42 18.02 -0.46
CA ALA A 117 17.99 18.12 -0.18
C ALA A 117 17.40 19.49 -0.58
N ARG A 118 18.15 20.59 -0.41
CA ARG A 118 17.74 21.94 -0.87
C ARG A 118 17.74 22.05 -2.39
N GLU A 119 18.75 21.52 -3.07
CA GLU A 119 18.80 21.56 -4.54
C GLU A 119 17.65 20.75 -5.17
N LEU A 120 17.26 19.64 -4.53
CA LEU A 120 16.11 18.84 -4.96
C LEU A 120 14.76 19.55 -4.77
N GLU A 121 14.68 20.55 -3.90
CA GLU A 121 13.48 21.37 -3.72
C GLU A 121 13.28 22.38 -4.85
N VAL A 122 14.38 23.04 -5.26
CA VAL A 122 14.36 24.12 -6.26
C VAL A 122 14.01 23.63 -7.66
N HIS A 123 14.28 22.36 -7.96
CA HIS A 123 14.24 21.83 -9.32
C HIS A 123 13.03 20.93 -9.62
N ASP A 124 12.03 20.83 -8.75
CA ASP A 124 10.97 19.83 -8.88
C ASP A 124 9.54 20.42 -8.71
N ASN A 125 8.99 20.98 -9.80
CA ASN A 125 7.62 21.53 -9.82
C ASN A 125 6.53 20.43 -9.73
N ALA A 126 6.88 19.16 -9.97
CA ALA A 126 6.01 17.99 -9.81
C ALA A 126 6.85 16.72 -9.60
N PRO A 127 7.41 16.52 -8.40
CA PRO A 127 8.40 15.48 -8.15
C PRO A 127 7.84 14.08 -8.36
N ALA A 128 8.55 13.29 -9.17
CA ALA A 128 8.30 11.85 -9.27
C ALA A 128 8.36 11.22 -7.86
N PRO A 129 7.55 10.20 -7.55
CA PRO A 129 7.48 9.60 -6.21
C PRO A 129 8.85 9.24 -5.62
N ILE A 130 9.78 8.76 -6.44
CA ILE A 130 11.14 8.40 -6.02
C ILE A 130 11.98 9.62 -5.60
N MET A 131 11.75 10.79 -6.19
CA MET A 131 12.47 12.02 -5.86
C MET A 131 12.00 12.60 -4.53
N LEU A 132 10.69 12.55 -4.26
CA LEU A 132 10.12 12.88 -2.94
C LEU A 132 10.75 12.03 -1.82
N VAL A 133 10.79 10.70 -2.02
CA VAL A 133 11.41 9.78 -1.04
C VAL A 133 12.89 10.09 -0.82
N ARG A 134 13.64 10.32 -1.90
CA ARG A 134 15.07 10.67 -1.79
C ARG A 134 15.30 11.97 -1.04
N ARG A 135 14.53 13.02 -1.34
CA ARG A 135 14.62 14.31 -0.65
C ARG A 135 14.33 14.14 0.85
N ALA A 136 13.25 13.45 1.19
CA ALA A 136 12.87 13.21 2.59
C ALA A 136 13.92 12.39 3.36
N VAL A 137 14.47 11.32 2.76
CA VAL A 137 15.53 10.51 3.39
C VAL A 137 16.81 11.31 3.61
N LEU A 138 17.18 12.18 2.66
CA LEU A 138 18.32 13.08 2.83
C LEU A 138 18.07 14.08 3.97
N MET A 139 16.86 14.65 4.04
CA MET A 139 16.47 15.59 5.09
C MET A 139 16.59 14.97 6.49
N CYS A 140 16.08 13.74 6.69
CA CYS A 140 16.17 13.05 7.99
C CYS A 140 17.62 12.86 8.50
N GLY A 141 18.61 12.81 7.60
CA GLY A 141 20.02 12.64 7.95
C GLY A 141 20.84 13.94 7.89
N SER A 142 20.17 15.10 7.86
CA SER A 142 20.74 16.43 7.65
C SER A 142 20.44 17.37 8.84
N ASP A 143 20.95 18.60 8.79
CA ASP A 143 20.70 19.63 9.81
C ASP A 143 19.52 20.55 9.43
N LEU A 144 18.73 20.16 8.43
CA LEU A 144 17.53 20.89 8.02
C LEU A 144 16.43 20.73 9.06
N ALA A 145 15.65 21.80 9.26
CA ALA A 145 14.42 21.71 10.04
C ALA A 145 13.48 20.68 9.41
N PRO A 146 12.88 19.77 10.20
CA PRO A 146 12.05 18.72 9.66
C PRO A 146 10.74 19.30 9.11
N ASP A 147 10.48 19.05 7.83
CA ASP A 147 9.22 19.36 7.15
C ASP A 147 8.27 18.15 7.26
N SER A 148 7.25 18.27 8.11
CA SER A 148 6.28 17.20 8.34
C SER A 148 5.43 16.87 7.11
N ASP A 149 5.07 17.86 6.28
CA ASP A 149 4.23 17.63 5.11
C ASP A 149 5.01 16.89 4.03
N LEU A 150 6.26 17.29 3.79
CA LEU A 150 7.17 16.56 2.91
C LEU A 150 7.36 15.11 3.38
N LEU A 151 7.55 14.88 4.67
CA LEU A 151 7.73 13.53 5.23
C LEU A 151 6.49 12.66 5.05
N ILE A 152 5.28 13.22 5.23
CA ILE A 152 4.01 12.50 5.01
C ILE A 152 3.84 12.14 3.53
N ASP A 153 4.07 13.09 2.62
CA ASP A 153 3.91 12.86 1.19
C ASP A 153 4.96 11.89 0.65
N ALA A 154 6.19 11.94 1.18
CA ALA A 154 7.24 10.99 0.88
C ALA A 154 6.96 9.59 1.45
N ALA A 155 6.38 9.47 2.65
CA ALA A 155 5.95 8.18 3.19
C ALA A 155 4.88 7.53 2.28
N ARG A 156 3.90 8.31 1.82
CA ARG A 156 2.89 7.84 0.85
C ARG A 156 3.51 7.47 -0.49
N ALA A 157 4.52 8.22 -0.95
CA ALA A 157 5.26 7.90 -2.15
C ALA A 157 6.06 6.59 -2.04
N ALA A 158 6.67 6.32 -0.88
CA ALA A 158 7.37 5.07 -0.61
C ALA A 158 6.43 3.85 -0.64
N LEU A 159 5.20 3.97 -0.10
CA LEU A 159 4.18 2.93 -0.22
C LEU A 159 3.80 2.63 -1.68
N ARG A 160 3.62 3.67 -2.51
CA ARG A 160 3.38 3.49 -3.96
C ARG A 160 4.54 2.78 -4.67
N LEU A 161 5.75 2.87 -4.12
CA LEU A 161 6.95 2.19 -4.60
C LEU A 161 7.16 0.83 -3.95
N SER A 162 6.19 0.32 -3.17
CA SER A 162 6.26 -0.95 -2.44
C SER A 162 7.44 -1.02 -1.44
N ASP A 163 7.81 0.11 -0.82
CA ASP A 163 8.82 0.18 0.23
C ASP A 163 8.18 0.57 1.59
N PRO A 164 7.54 -0.39 2.29
CA PRO A 164 6.85 -0.13 3.55
C PRO A 164 7.82 0.22 4.70
N ILE A 165 9.07 -0.24 4.63
CA ILE A 165 10.10 0.03 5.64
C ILE A 165 10.50 1.51 5.60
N THR A 166 10.77 2.04 4.40
CA THR A 166 11.07 3.47 4.25
C THR A 166 9.84 4.32 4.56
N ALA A 167 8.64 3.87 4.17
CA ALA A 167 7.39 4.56 4.48
C ALA A 167 7.17 4.73 5.99
N GLU A 168 7.27 3.64 6.77
CA GLU A 168 7.16 3.67 8.24
C GLU A 168 8.20 4.63 8.83
N ARG A 169 9.45 4.53 8.38
CA ARG A 169 10.53 5.36 8.92
C ARG A 169 10.26 6.84 8.69
N LEU A 170 9.83 7.22 7.48
CA LEU A 170 9.53 8.62 7.16
C LEU A 170 8.31 9.13 7.93
N ALA A 171 7.25 8.34 8.04
CA ALA A 171 6.06 8.70 8.80
C ALA A 171 6.37 8.88 10.30
N ARG A 172 7.22 8.03 10.88
CA ARG A 172 7.73 8.19 12.25
C ARG A 172 8.48 9.50 12.46
N HIS A 173 9.32 9.90 11.50
CA HIS A 173 9.99 11.20 11.56
C HIS A 173 8.99 12.36 11.44
N ALA A 174 7.93 12.21 10.63
CA ALA A 174 6.87 13.22 10.54
C ALA A 174 6.12 13.41 11.87
N VAL A 175 5.92 12.32 12.62
CA VAL A 175 5.33 12.37 13.97
C VAL A 175 6.26 13.08 14.94
N ALA A 176 7.55 12.75 14.93
CA ALA A 176 8.55 13.43 15.77
C ALA A 176 8.70 14.92 15.44
N ALA A 177 8.44 15.31 14.19
CA ALA A 177 8.41 16.70 13.73
C ALA A 177 7.11 17.45 14.10
N GLY A 178 6.15 16.79 14.76
CA GLY A 178 4.89 17.42 15.16
C GLY A 178 3.83 17.50 14.07
N GLY A 179 3.87 16.63 13.04
CA GLY A 179 2.93 16.62 11.90
C GLY A 179 1.47 16.25 12.20
N GLY A 180 1.06 16.28 13.48
CA GLY A 180 -0.32 16.12 13.92
C GLY A 180 -0.99 14.80 13.48
N TYR A 181 -2.31 14.85 13.28
CA TYR A 181 -3.12 13.70 12.89
C TYR A 181 -2.62 13.01 11.61
N ARG A 182 -2.27 13.77 10.57
CA ARG A 182 -1.85 13.21 9.27
C ARG A 182 -0.57 12.39 9.38
N ALA A 183 0.40 12.83 10.19
CA ALA A 183 1.61 12.07 10.47
C ALA A 183 1.32 10.80 11.27
N HIS A 184 0.44 10.89 12.28
CA HIS A 184 0.03 9.72 13.08
C HIS A 184 -0.67 8.67 12.22
N TRP A 185 -1.61 9.09 11.37
CA TRP A 185 -2.29 8.20 10.43
C TRP A 185 -1.32 7.49 9.48
N ALA A 186 -0.39 8.25 8.88
CA ALA A 186 0.62 7.68 8.00
C ALA A 186 1.54 6.68 8.73
N HIS A 187 1.88 6.95 9.99
CA HIS A 187 2.76 6.08 10.78
C HIS A 187 2.06 4.79 11.16
N VAL A 188 0.80 4.86 11.61
CA VAL A 188 -0.03 3.70 11.91
C VAL A 188 -0.16 2.81 10.66
N GLY A 189 -0.42 3.39 9.49
CA GLY A 189 -0.43 2.66 8.22
C GLY A 189 0.89 1.93 7.94
N GLY A 190 2.03 2.61 8.10
CA GLY A 190 3.35 1.98 7.92
C GLY A 190 3.65 0.85 8.94
N LEU A 191 3.15 0.95 10.18
CA LEU A 191 3.27 -0.11 11.17
C LEU A 191 2.44 -1.34 10.79
N ILE A 192 1.24 -1.15 10.24
CA ILE A 192 0.39 -2.23 9.70
C ILE A 192 1.10 -2.93 8.54
N ASP A 193 1.62 -2.17 7.57
CA ASP A 193 2.30 -2.71 6.40
C ASP A 193 3.58 -3.49 6.76
N THR A 194 4.22 -3.13 7.88
CA THR A 194 5.38 -3.82 8.44
C THR A 194 5.02 -4.89 9.48
N GLN A 195 3.74 -5.26 9.60
CA GLN A 195 3.21 -6.30 10.50
C GLN A 195 3.46 -6.04 12.00
N ARG A 196 3.67 -4.77 12.39
CA ARG A 196 3.89 -4.33 13.77
C ARG A 196 2.58 -3.88 14.42
N PHE A 197 1.59 -4.77 14.39
CA PHE A 197 0.21 -4.46 14.79
C PHE A 197 0.06 -3.99 16.23
N ARG A 198 0.86 -4.53 17.17
CA ARG A 198 0.84 -4.09 18.57
C ARG A 198 1.16 -2.61 18.73
N GLU A 199 2.24 -2.18 18.08
CA GLU A 199 2.68 -0.79 18.14
C GLU A 199 1.69 0.14 17.44
N ALA A 200 1.10 -0.33 16.33
CA ALA A 200 0.03 0.39 15.64
C ALA A 200 -1.22 0.57 16.54
N TYR A 201 -1.59 -0.44 17.32
CA TYR A 201 -2.73 -0.39 18.24
C TYR A 201 -2.48 0.56 19.42
N GLU A 202 -1.30 0.46 20.05
CA GLU A 202 -0.90 1.37 21.12
C GLU A 202 -0.91 2.83 20.64
N MET A 203 -0.43 3.08 19.42
CA MET A 203 -0.41 4.42 18.84
C MET A 203 -1.81 4.97 18.54
N THR A 204 -2.78 4.12 18.20
CA THR A 204 -4.17 4.55 17.94
C THR A 204 -5.00 4.77 19.21
N THR A 205 -4.60 4.15 20.32
CA THR A 205 -5.29 4.24 21.63
C THR A 205 -4.70 5.31 22.55
N MET A 206 -3.56 5.90 22.21
CA MET A 206 -2.95 7.01 22.95
C MET A 206 -3.83 8.28 22.94
N PRO A 207 -4.02 8.96 24.09
CA PRO A 207 -4.91 10.10 24.19
C PRO A 207 -4.42 11.35 23.43
N ALA A 208 -5.18 11.71 22.38
CA ALA A 208 -5.71 13.05 22.08
C ALA A 208 -4.81 14.27 21.77
N ALA A 209 -3.50 14.16 21.55
CA ALA A 209 -2.71 15.33 21.11
C ALA A 209 -2.78 15.63 19.59
N SER A 210 -2.98 14.61 18.75
CA SER A 210 -2.88 14.73 17.29
C SER A 210 -4.23 14.93 16.58
N ALA A 211 -5.29 14.28 17.07
CA ALA A 211 -6.65 14.36 16.55
C ALA A 211 -7.44 15.52 17.21
N LYS A 212 -7.34 16.70 16.61
CA LYS A 212 -7.96 17.93 17.13
C LYS A 212 -9.46 17.96 16.85
N SER A 213 -9.88 17.41 15.71
CA SER A 213 -11.29 17.37 15.34
C SER A 213 -11.98 16.09 15.84
N PRO A 214 -13.29 16.15 16.12
CA PRO A 214 -14.06 14.95 16.43
C PRO A 214 -14.02 13.88 15.31
N ARG A 215 -13.96 14.31 14.05
CA ARG A 215 -13.81 13.43 12.87
C ARG A 215 -12.51 12.62 12.91
N GLU A 216 -11.40 13.24 13.29
CA GLU A 216 -10.10 12.57 13.42
C GLU A 216 -10.12 11.55 14.58
N ARG A 217 -10.79 11.86 15.68
CA ARG A 217 -10.91 10.94 16.83
C ARG A 217 -11.69 9.68 16.46
N VAL A 218 -12.79 9.82 15.73
CA VAL A 218 -13.58 8.68 15.24
C VAL A 218 -12.76 7.83 14.26
N ALA A 219 -12.06 8.47 13.32
CA ALA A 219 -11.22 7.74 12.36
C ALA A 219 -10.11 6.92 13.05
N MET A 220 -9.46 7.49 14.08
CA MET A 220 -8.47 6.76 14.89
C MET A 220 -9.07 5.61 15.69
N ALA A 221 -10.29 5.78 16.23
CA ALA A 221 -10.98 4.73 16.98
C ALA A 221 -11.36 3.54 16.09
N VAL A 222 -11.87 3.79 14.88
CA VAL A 222 -12.16 2.75 13.89
C VAL A 222 -10.87 2.02 13.49
N LEU A 223 -9.79 2.76 13.22
CA LEU A 223 -8.50 2.17 12.89
C LEU A 223 -7.94 1.32 14.06
N ALA A 224 -8.11 1.77 15.31
CA ALA A 224 -7.75 1.00 16.49
C ALA A 224 -8.49 -0.34 16.57
N ALA A 225 -9.79 -0.34 16.27
CA ALA A 225 -10.60 -1.56 16.24
C ALA A 225 -10.10 -2.55 15.17
N VAL A 226 -9.80 -2.06 13.97
CA VAL A 226 -9.24 -2.86 12.86
C VAL A 226 -7.85 -3.42 13.18
N ILE A 227 -6.99 -2.68 13.87
CA ILE A 227 -5.66 -3.19 14.23
C ILE A 227 -5.75 -4.21 15.37
N LYS A 228 -6.59 -3.95 16.37
CA LYS A 228 -6.87 -4.89 17.46
C LYS A 228 -7.35 -6.24 16.91
N ASP A 229 -8.16 -6.18 15.86
CA ASP A 229 -8.61 -7.33 15.10
C ASP A 229 -7.44 -8.11 14.45
N MET A 230 -6.54 -7.41 13.74
CA MET A 230 -5.34 -8.02 13.15
C MET A 230 -4.38 -8.66 14.19
N MET A 231 -4.39 -8.18 15.44
CA MET A 231 -3.52 -8.69 16.52
C MET A 231 -3.99 -10.01 17.17
N VAL A 232 -5.28 -10.32 17.13
CA VAL A 232 -5.88 -11.40 17.96
C VAL A 232 -5.97 -12.75 17.23
N GLY A 233 -5.47 -12.85 15.99
CA GLY A 233 -5.81 -13.96 15.10
C GLY A 233 -7.26 -13.83 14.60
N PRO A 234 -7.73 -14.65 13.65
CA PRO A 234 -9.04 -14.46 13.03
C PRO A 234 -10.13 -14.53 14.12
N PRO A 235 -10.84 -13.44 14.42
CA PRO A 235 -11.97 -13.52 15.31
C PRO A 235 -13.09 -14.28 14.60
N GLY A 236 -13.89 -14.98 15.38
CA GLY A 236 -15.23 -15.32 14.92
C GLY A 236 -15.97 -14.04 14.53
N GLU A 237 -16.72 -14.09 13.42
CA GLU A 237 -17.51 -13.01 12.81
C GLU A 237 -18.20 -12.09 13.87
N ASN A 238 -18.67 -12.68 14.98
CA ASN A 238 -19.34 -12.00 16.09
C ASN A 238 -18.51 -10.93 16.85
N ARG A 239 -17.18 -11.06 16.94
CA ARG A 239 -16.36 -10.11 17.74
C ARG A 239 -16.04 -8.82 16.98
N LEU A 240 -15.98 -8.89 15.65
CA LEU A 240 -15.76 -7.75 14.77
C LEU A 240 -16.94 -6.80 14.76
N ALA A 241 -18.14 -7.35 14.61
CA ALA A 241 -19.34 -6.55 14.68
C ALA A 241 -19.55 -5.87 16.04
N ALA A 242 -19.12 -6.51 17.14
CA ALA A 242 -19.20 -5.90 18.48
C ALA A 242 -18.36 -4.62 18.61
N LEU A 243 -17.17 -4.58 18.00
CA LEU A 243 -16.31 -3.38 18.02
C LEU A 243 -16.90 -2.24 17.17
N GLU A 244 -17.42 -2.57 15.99
CA GLU A 244 -18.12 -1.59 15.15
C GLU A 244 -19.39 -1.05 15.82
N ASN A 245 -20.07 -1.88 16.60
CA ASN A 245 -21.18 -1.43 17.45
C ASN A 245 -20.74 -0.44 18.53
N GLU A 246 -19.61 -0.68 19.20
CA GLU A 246 -19.06 0.26 20.19
C GLU A 246 -18.67 1.61 19.56
N ALA A 247 -18.06 1.56 18.37
CA ALA A 247 -17.76 2.76 17.59
C ALA A 247 -19.05 3.49 17.15
N ALA A 248 -20.08 2.76 16.73
CA ALA A 248 -21.37 3.31 16.37
C ALA A 248 -22.06 4.01 17.56
N GLU A 249 -22.06 3.40 18.75
CA GLU A 249 -22.64 4.01 19.95
C GLU A 249 -21.85 5.26 20.40
N THR A 250 -20.52 5.25 20.23
CA THR A 250 -19.69 6.44 20.47
C THR A 250 -20.04 7.57 19.49
N ALA A 251 -20.17 7.26 18.20
CA ALA A 251 -20.57 8.22 17.19
C ALA A 251 -21.99 8.78 17.44
N ARG A 252 -22.91 7.91 17.89
CA ARG A 252 -24.27 8.28 18.28
C ARG A 252 -24.28 9.26 19.46
N GLY A 253 -23.53 8.96 20.52
CA GLY A 253 -23.43 9.82 21.70
C GLY A 253 -22.87 11.22 21.39
N GLN A 254 -22.13 11.36 20.28
CA GLN A 254 -21.57 12.63 19.80
C GLN A 254 -22.35 13.26 18.64
N CYS A 255 -23.51 12.69 18.27
CA CYS A 255 -24.35 13.13 17.14
C CYS A 255 -23.67 13.13 15.76
N PHE A 256 -22.67 12.25 15.54
CA PHE A 256 -22.05 12.06 14.22
C PHE A 256 -22.74 10.99 13.40
N PHE A 257 -23.99 11.27 13.03
CA PHE A 257 -24.87 10.32 12.37
C PHE A 257 -24.30 9.75 11.06
N ALA A 258 -23.54 10.52 10.28
CA ALA A 258 -22.88 10.01 9.08
C ALA A 258 -21.76 8.97 9.37
N HIS A 259 -21.05 9.12 10.49
CA HIS A 259 -20.05 8.14 10.92
C HIS A 259 -20.72 6.93 11.60
N GLU A 260 -21.83 7.16 12.32
CA GLU A 260 -22.66 6.07 12.84
C GLU A 260 -23.12 5.15 11.70
N VAL A 261 -23.58 5.71 10.57
CA VAL A 261 -23.93 4.94 9.36
C VAL A 261 -22.76 4.09 8.87
N LEU A 262 -21.54 4.64 8.83
CA LEU A 262 -20.36 3.90 8.34
C LEU A 262 -19.99 2.74 9.28
N CYS A 263 -19.96 2.95 10.59
CA CYS A 263 -19.65 1.89 11.55
C CYS A 263 -20.72 0.77 11.49
N ARG A 264 -22.00 1.14 11.42
CA ARG A 264 -23.11 0.18 11.32
C ARG A 264 -23.13 -0.57 9.99
N GLN A 265 -22.76 0.10 8.90
CA GLN A 265 -22.52 -0.56 7.61
C GLN A 265 -21.44 -1.64 7.76
N THR A 266 -20.30 -1.28 8.37
CA THR A 266 -19.18 -2.22 8.55
C THR A 266 -19.55 -3.37 9.48
N ALA A 267 -20.32 -3.14 10.55
CA ALA A 267 -20.89 -4.21 11.39
C ALA A 267 -21.76 -5.19 10.58
N ALA A 268 -22.60 -4.68 9.66
CA ALA A 268 -23.39 -5.52 8.77
C ALA A 268 -22.53 -6.32 7.77
N GLN A 269 -21.42 -5.75 7.27
CA GLN A 269 -20.43 -6.48 6.46
C GLN A 269 -19.78 -7.64 7.23
N PHE A 270 -19.67 -7.51 8.56
CA PHE A 270 -19.15 -8.55 9.45
C PHE A 270 -20.20 -9.54 9.96
N GLY A 271 -21.42 -9.47 9.43
CA GLY A 271 -22.47 -10.47 9.70
C GLY A 271 -23.40 -10.10 10.86
N ASP A 272 -23.34 -8.89 11.41
CA ASP A 272 -24.34 -8.46 12.38
C ASP A 272 -25.61 -7.98 11.69
N HIS A 273 -26.63 -8.82 11.76
CA HIS A 273 -27.93 -8.60 11.15
C HIS A 273 -28.84 -7.64 11.95
N ASN A 274 -28.39 -7.12 13.10
CA ASN A 274 -29.22 -6.25 13.96
C ASN A 274 -29.16 -4.75 13.58
N GLN A 275 -28.40 -4.39 12.55
CA GLN A 275 -28.20 -2.98 12.17
C GLN A 275 -29.39 -2.34 11.44
N ALA A 276 -30.31 -3.16 10.90
CA ALA A 276 -31.39 -2.74 10.00
C ALA A 276 -32.31 -1.66 10.58
N GLN A 277 -32.70 -1.77 11.86
CA GLN A 277 -33.60 -0.82 12.49
C GLN A 277 -32.95 0.56 12.60
N ARG A 278 -31.73 0.61 13.17
CA ARG A 278 -31.05 1.86 13.41
C ARG A 278 -30.58 2.55 12.13
N LEU A 279 -30.18 1.78 11.11
CA LEU A 279 -29.88 2.34 9.79
C LEU A 279 -31.12 2.93 9.12
N THR A 280 -32.30 2.34 9.31
CA THR A 280 -33.59 2.92 8.87
C THR A 280 -33.87 4.26 9.56
N GLU A 281 -33.66 4.35 10.87
CA GLU A 281 -33.80 5.62 11.62
C GLU A 281 -32.80 6.68 11.11
N LEU A 282 -31.54 6.28 10.89
CA LEU A 282 -30.51 7.17 10.37
C LEU A 282 -30.81 7.65 8.95
N ALA A 283 -31.50 6.87 8.13
CA ALA A 283 -31.92 7.28 6.79
C ALA A 283 -32.92 8.45 6.79
N ALA A 284 -33.61 8.70 7.90
CA ALA A 284 -34.46 9.88 8.08
C ALA A 284 -33.69 11.14 8.52
N ILE A 285 -32.42 10.99 8.90
CA ILE A 285 -31.59 12.05 9.51
C ILE A 285 -30.40 12.40 8.61
N VAL A 286 -29.80 11.40 7.98
CA VAL A 286 -28.61 11.52 7.14
C VAL A 286 -29.02 11.44 5.68
N GLU A 287 -28.59 12.40 4.87
CA GLU A 287 -28.78 12.35 3.43
C GLU A 287 -27.55 11.75 2.76
N GLY A 288 -27.76 10.87 1.76
CA GLY A 288 -26.70 10.40 0.88
C GLY A 288 -26.85 8.96 0.40
N PRO A 289 -26.13 8.58 -0.66
CA PRO A 289 -26.24 7.25 -1.27
C PRO A 289 -25.78 6.13 -0.32
N ARG A 290 -24.88 6.44 0.62
CA ARG A 290 -24.35 5.48 1.59
C ARG A 290 -25.39 4.98 2.56
N VAL A 291 -26.19 5.86 3.17
CA VAL A 291 -27.19 5.42 4.16
C VAL A 291 -28.29 4.58 3.48
N ALA A 292 -28.68 4.93 2.25
CA ALA A 292 -29.63 4.14 1.49
C ALA A 292 -29.10 2.74 1.14
N ALA A 293 -27.82 2.63 0.78
CA ALA A 293 -27.17 1.34 0.52
C ALA A 293 -26.98 0.51 1.80
N ALA A 294 -26.55 1.14 2.90
CA ALA A 294 -26.36 0.49 4.19
C ALA A 294 -27.68 -0.02 4.79
N THR A 295 -28.75 0.77 4.70
CA THR A 295 -30.08 0.34 5.14
C THR A 295 -30.57 -0.85 4.33
N LEU A 296 -30.48 -0.80 2.99
CA LEU A 296 -30.87 -1.92 2.13
C LEU A 296 -30.04 -3.17 2.40
N HIS A 297 -28.73 -3.02 2.55
CA HIS A 297 -27.82 -4.13 2.90
C HIS A 297 -28.26 -4.78 4.22
N ALA A 298 -28.44 -4.00 5.29
CA ALA A 298 -28.80 -4.53 6.59
C ALA A 298 -30.20 -5.16 6.63
N THR A 299 -31.21 -4.55 5.98
CA THR A 299 -32.57 -5.09 5.91
C THR A 299 -32.63 -6.37 5.09
N SER A 300 -31.99 -6.40 3.91
CA SER A 300 -31.95 -7.60 3.06
C SER A 300 -31.15 -8.72 3.70
N SER A 301 -30.05 -8.40 4.39
CA SER A 301 -29.29 -9.39 5.18
C SER A 301 -30.14 -10.02 6.28
N LYS A 302 -30.87 -9.21 7.05
CA LYS A 302 -31.78 -9.67 8.11
C LYS A 302 -32.94 -10.53 7.59
N ASN A 303 -33.50 -10.17 6.43
CA ASN A 303 -34.64 -10.87 5.85
C ASN A 303 -34.24 -12.07 4.98
N GLY A 304 -32.94 -12.26 4.73
CA GLY A 304 -32.45 -13.22 3.76
C GLY A 304 -32.91 -12.90 2.33
N ASP A 305 -32.99 -11.63 1.96
CA ASP A 305 -33.34 -11.22 0.61
C ASP A 305 -32.08 -11.15 -0.28
N CYS A 306 -31.87 -12.18 -1.11
CA CYS A 306 -30.68 -12.26 -1.97
C CYS A 306 -30.67 -11.18 -3.06
N ASP A 307 -31.84 -10.82 -3.58
CA ASP A 307 -31.94 -9.85 -4.67
C ASP A 307 -31.67 -8.45 -4.13
N GLY A 308 -32.20 -8.12 -2.95
CA GLY A 308 -31.90 -6.87 -2.26
C GLY A 308 -30.42 -6.76 -1.82
N LEU A 309 -29.76 -7.86 -1.45
CA LEU A 309 -28.31 -7.87 -1.22
C LEU A 309 -27.52 -7.56 -2.50
N CYS A 310 -27.89 -8.17 -3.63
CA CYS A 310 -27.27 -7.87 -4.92
C CYS A 310 -27.51 -6.40 -5.34
N GLU A 311 -28.69 -5.86 -5.08
CA GLU A 311 -29.00 -4.44 -5.32
C GLU A 311 -28.15 -3.52 -4.43
N ALA A 312 -28.06 -3.81 -3.13
CA ALA A 312 -27.22 -3.04 -2.21
C ALA A 312 -25.75 -3.05 -2.64
N ALA A 313 -25.23 -4.22 -3.07
CA ALA A 313 -23.90 -4.35 -3.63
C ALA A 313 -23.68 -3.47 -4.86
N GLY A 314 -24.65 -3.44 -5.78
CA GLY A 314 -24.64 -2.56 -6.95
C GLY A 314 -24.62 -1.07 -6.57
N ARG A 315 -25.36 -0.66 -5.54
CA ARG A 315 -25.34 0.72 -5.02
C ARG A 315 -23.96 1.08 -4.46
N TYR A 316 -23.34 0.20 -3.68
CA TYR A 316 -21.97 0.40 -3.19
C TYR A 316 -20.96 0.56 -4.35
N GLU A 317 -21.07 -0.27 -5.39
CA GLU A 317 -20.22 -0.18 -6.58
C GLU A 317 -20.40 1.17 -7.29
N GLN A 318 -21.64 1.65 -7.42
CA GLN A 318 -21.97 2.90 -8.11
C GLN A 318 -21.30 4.14 -7.49
N PHE A 319 -21.22 4.22 -6.17
CA PHE A 319 -20.52 5.33 -5.49
C PHE A 319 -19.05 5.00 -5.11
N GLY A 320 -18.52 3.87 -5.58
CA GLY A 320 -17.09 3.54 -5.51
C GLY A 320 -16.63 2.80 -4.26
N ASP A 321 -17.53 2.34 -3.39
CA ASP A 321 -17.18 1.53 -2.21
C ASP A 321 -17.05 0.04 -2.58
N ARG A 322 -15.95 -0.29 -3.26
CA ARG A 322 -15.71 -1.61 -3.82
C ARG A 322 -15.58 -2.71 -2.76
N ILE A 323 -15.12 -2.39 -1.55
CA ILE A 323 -14.99 -3.37 -0.48
C ILE A 323 -16.37 -3.75 0.05
N ALA A 324 -17.23 -2.76 0.34
CA ALA A 324 -18.61 -3.02 0.76
C ALA A 324 -19.42 -3.75 -0.32
N ALA A 325 -19.23 -3.39 -1.60
CA ALA A 325 -19.84 -4.10 -2.71
C ALA A 325 -19.42 -5.58 -2.75
N ALA A 326 -18.11 -5.85 -2.65
CA ALA A 326 -17.57 -7.21 -2.68
C ALA A 326 -18.06 -8.07 -1.50
N ASP A 327 -18.09 -7.50 -0.29
CA ASP A 327 -18.61 -8.19 0.91
C ASP A 327 -20.08 -8.52 0.78
N THR A 328 -20.88 -7.57 0.27
CA THR A 328 -22.32 -7.77 0.12
C THR A 328 -22.63 -8.84 -0.92
N PHE A 329 -21.90 -8.87 -2.05
CA PHE A 329 -21.99 -9.98 -3.02
C PHE A 329 -21.55 -11.33 -2.42
N ALA A 330 -20.52 -11.34 -1.58
CA ALA A 330 -20.06 -12.53 -0.89
C ALA A 330 -21.12 -13.09 0.07
N GLN A 331 -21.77 -12.22 0.83
CA GLN A 331 -22.90 -12.59 1.70
C GLN A 331 -24.09 -13.12 0.89
N ALA A 332 -24.44 -12.47 -0.23
CA ALA A 332 -25.49 -12.94 -1.14
C ALA A 332 -25.18 -14.33 -1.70
N SER A 333 -23.93 -14.57 -2.13
CA SER A 333 -23.48 -15.87 -2.63
C SER A 333 -23.64 -16.97 -1.58
N ASN A 334 -23.23 -16.73 -0.34
CA ASN A 334 -23.38 -17.69 0.75
C ASN A 334 -24.85 -18.05 1.01
N LEU A 335 -25.73 -17.04 1.04
CA LEU A 335 -27.17 -17.27 1.22
C LEU A 335 -27.80 -18.04 0.05
N LEU A 336 -27.38 -17.75 -1.19
CA LEU A 336 -27.81 -18.48 -2.39
C LEU A 336 -27.33 -19.94 -2.37
N ARG A 337 -26.11 -20.21 -1.88
CA ARG A 337 -25.59 -21.58 -1.68
C ARG A 337 -26.42 -22.34 -0.65
N ASP A 338 -26.76 -21.71 0.47
CA ASP A 338 -27.60 -22.30 1.51
C ASP A 338 -29.00 -22.67 1.00
N ARG A 339 -29.51 -21.95 0.00
CA ARG A 339 -30.78 -22.23 -0.70
C ARG A 339 -30.66 -23.24 -1.85
N GLY A 340 -29.46 -23.72 -2.15
CA GLY A 340 -29.22 -24.66 -3.26
C GLY A 340 -29.19 -24.02 -4.65
N LEU A 341 -29.24 -22.69 -4.76
CA LEU A 341 -29.24 -21.94 -6.02
C LEU A 341 -27.81 -21.75 -6.55
N ARG A 342 -27.17 -22.84 -6.97
CA ARG A 342 -25.73 -22.88 -7.31
C ARG A 342 -25.32 -21.91 -8.42
N GLY A 343 -26.13 -21.77 -9.48
CA GLY A 343 -25.83 -20.87 -10.60
C GLY A 343 -25.79 -19.40 -10.17
N ALA A 344 -26.82 -18.94 -9.47
CA ALA A 344 -26.88 -17.57 -8.94
C ALA A 344 -25.77 -17.30 -7.91
N ALA A 345 -25.48 -18.29 -7.05
CA ALA A 345 -24.38 -18.19 -6.10
C ALA A 345 -23.01 -18.01 -6.77
N LEU A 346 -22.76 -18.70 -7.89
CA LEU A 346 -21.52 -18.57 -8.67
C LEU A 346 -21.40 -17.17 -9.27
N THR A 347 -22.49 -16.63 -9.82
CA THR A 347 -22.52 -15.26 -10.36
C THR A 347 -22.19 -14.22 -9.29
N ALA A 348 -22.81 -14.33 -8.10
CA ALA A 348 -22.53 -13.44 -6.98
C ALA A 348 -21.07 -13.56 -6.49
N ALA A 349 -20.53 -14.79 -6.40
CA ALA A 349 -19.14 -15.03 -6.02
C ALA A 349 -18.16 -14.42 -7.03
N ALA A 350 -18.40 -14.58 -8.34
CA ALA A 350 -17.57 -14.00 -9.39
C ALA A 350 -17.55 -12.46 -9.33
N SER A 351 -18.68 -11.83 -9.03
CA SER A 351 -18.76 -10.38 -8.81
C SER A 351 -17.94 -9.94 -7.59
N ALA A 352 -18.04 -10.67 -6.47
CA ALA A 352 -17.23 -10.41 -5.28
C ALA A 352 -15.72 -10.56 -5.55
N GLU A 353 -15.32 -11.62 -6.26
CA GLU A 353 -13.92 -11.87 -6.64
C GLU A 353 -13.38 -10.77 -7.54
N ARG A 354 -14.10 -10.40 -8.61
CA ARG A 354 -13.73 -9.31 -9.53
C ARG A 354 -13.47 -8.00 -8.77
N LEU A 355 -14.36 -7.65 -7.84
CA LEU A 355 -14.23 -6.41 -7.06
C LEU A 355 -13.07 -6.48 -6.08
N SER A 356 -12.90 -7.60 -5.36
CA SER A 356 -11.83 -7.80 -4.37
C SER A 356 -10.43 -7.88 -4.97
N ALA A 357 -10.28 -8.40 -6.20
CA ALA A 357 -8.98 -8.51 -6.87
C ALA A 357 -8.28 -7.16 -7.06
N SER A 358 -9.07 -6.08 -7.22
CA SER A 358 -8.57 -4.72 -7.37
C SER A 358 -8.22 -4.01 -6.07
N THR A 359 -8.65 -4.55 -4.91
CA THR A 359 -8.51 -3.89 -3.60
C THR A 359 -7.53 -4.59 -2.66
N GLY A 360 -7.25 -5.89 -2.87
CA GLY A 360 -6.41 -6.68 -1.97
C GLY A 360 -7.06 -6.96 -0.60
N ALA A 361 -8.35 -6.65 -0.45
CA ALA A 361 -9.07 -6.82 0.82
C ALA A 361 -9.27 -8.30 1.19
N ALA A 362 -9.18 -8.61 2.48
CA ALA A 362 -9.33 -9.96 3.03
C ALA A 362 -10.30 -9.98 4.22
N THR A 363 -11.54 -9.53 3.98
CA THR A 363 -12.64 -9.46 4.96
C THR A 363 -13.21 -10.86 5.28
N PRO A 364 -13.97 -11.02 6.39
CA PRO A 364 -14.58 -12.31 6.74
C PRO A 364 -15.46 -12.90 5.63
N ALA A 365 -16.30 -12.07 4.98
CA ALA A 365 -17.18 -12.51 3.91
C ALA A 365 -16.39 -13.02 2.68
N LEU A 366 -15.31 -12.34 2.30
CA LEU A 366 -14.45 -12.76 1.19
C LEU A 366 -13.62 -14.01 1.53
N ARG A 367 -13.19 -14.18 2.79
CA ARG A 367 -12.54 -15.42 3.23
C ARG A 367 -13.49 -16.61 3.17
N ALA A 368 -14.74 -16.44 3.61
CA ALA A 368 -15.76 -17.48 3.54
C ALA A 368 -16.07 -17.93 2.10
N LEU A 369 -15.88 -17.06 1.10
CA LEU A 369 -15.98 -17.46 -0.31
C LEU A 369 -14.84 -18.37 -0.77
N ARG A 370 -13.60 -18.05 -0.37
CA ARG A 370 -12.38 -18.75 -0.78
C ARG A 370 -12.19 -20.09 -0.06
N CYS A 371 -12.65 -20.17 1.18
CA CYS A 371 -12.68 -21.40 1.97
C CYS A 371 -14.13 -21.73 2.32
N PRO A 372 -14.93 -22.25 1.37
CA PRO A 372 -16.33 -22.56 1.62
C PRO A 372 -16.44 -23.67 2.66
N CYS A 373 -16.84 -23.31 3.88
CA CYS A 373 -17.16 -24.29 4.90
C CYS A 373 -18.38 -25.11 4.44
N PRO A 374 -18.37 -26.45 4.50
CA PRO A 374 -19.50 -27.28 4.07
C PRO A 374 -20.74 -27.15 4.99
N LEU A 375 -20.70 -26.27 6.00
CA LEU A 375 -21.71 -26.14 7.05
C LEU A 375 -22.52 -24.85 6.89
N THR A 376 -23.83 -24.91 7.11
CA THR A 376 -24.67 -23.71 7.16
C THR A 376 -24.32 -22.84 8.37
N ALA A 377 -24.69 -21.55 8.36
CA ALA A 377 -24.51 -20.65 9.51
C ALA A 377 -25.04 -21.25 10.83
N ARG A 378 -26.24 -21.83 10.81
CA ARG A 378 -26.84 -22.46 11.99
C ARG A 378 -26.09 -23.72 12.44
N GLN A 379 -25.53 -24.49 11.52
CA GLN A 379 -24.69 -25.65 11.86
C GLN A 379 -23.36 -25.20 12.47
N ARG A 380 -22.75 -24.14 11.95
CA ARG A 380 -21.52 -23.54 12.51
C ARG A 380 -21.75 -23.01 13.92
N GLU A 381 -22.83 -22.29 14.17
CA GLU A 381 -23.19 -21.78 15.49
C GLU A 381 -23.37 -22.91 16.52
N VAL A 382 -24.11 -23.97 16.15
CA VAL A 382 -24.27 -25.16 16.99
C VAL A 382 -22.91 -25.82 17.25
N ILE A 383 -22.06 -25.98 16.24
CA ILE A 383 -20.72 -26.58 16.38
C ILE A 383 -19.79 -25.72 17.23
N ALA A 384 -19.84 -24.40 17.13
CA ALA A 384 -19.05 -23.49 17.96
C ALA A 384 -19.41 -23.63 19.45
N LEU A 385 -20.70 -23.79 19.77
CA LEU A 385 -21.13 -24.06 21.14
C LEU A 385 -20.73 -25.47 21.61
N VAL A 386 -20.71 -26.45 20.71
CA VAL A 386 -20.13 -27.77 21.00
C VAL A 386 -18.63 -27.67 21.30
N ALA A 387 -17.87 -26.88 20.54
CA ALA A 387 -16.44 -26.64 20.76
C ALA A 387 -16.17 -25.91 22.08
N ALA A 388 -17.08 -25.01 22.48
CA ALA A 388 -17.07 -24.37 23.81
C ALA A 388 -17.47 -25.32 24.96
N GLY A 389 -17.74 -26.60 24.69
CA GLY A 389 -18.01 -27.63 25.69
C GLY A 389 -19.47 -27.72 26.16
N LEU A 390 -20.40 -26.99 25.54
CA LEU A 390 -21.81 -27.03 25.94
C LEU A 390 -22.46 -28.35 25.54
N THR A 391 -23.43 -28.81 26.33
CA THR A 391 -24.29 -29.97 26.04
C THR A 391 -25.43 -29.59 25.08
N ASN A 392 -26.03 -30.57 24.39
CA ASN A 392 -27.17 -30.30 23.48
C ASN A 392 -28.35 -29.60 24.19
N ARG A 393 -28.55 -29.86 25.48
CA ARG A 393 -29.56 -29.20 26.31
C ARG A 393 -29.24 -27.72 26.54
N GLN A 394 -28.01 -27.42 26.94
CA GLN A 394 -27.57 -26.03 27.13
C GLN A 394 -27.60 -25.23 25.82
N ILE A 395 -27.23 -25.87 24.71
CA ILE A 395 -27.31 -25.27 23.37
C ILE A 395 -28.77 -24.98 23.00
N ALA A 396 -29.68 -25.93 23.26
CA ALA A 396 -31.10 -25.76 22.98
C ALA A 396 -31.70 -24.60 23.80
N GLU A 397 -31.34 -24.50 25.08
CA GLU A 397 -31.74 -23.40 25.97
C GLU A 397 -31.18 -22.05 25.48
N GLN A 398 -29.89 -21.98 25.16
CA GLN A 398 -29.23 -20.75 24.71
C GLN A 398 -29.73 -20.27 23.35
N LEU A 399 -30.02 -21.20 22.44
CA LEU A 399 -30.49 -20.89 21.09
C LEU A 399 -32.03 -20.86 20.96
N VAL A 400 -32.75 -20.94 22.08
CA VAL A 400 -34.22 -20.93 22.18
C VAL A 400 -34.85 -21.91 21.19
N THR A 401 -34.43 -23.17 21.25
CA THR A 401 -34.89 -24.24 20.35
C THR A 401 -35.03 -25.59 21.08
N SER A 402 -35.44 -26.65 20.36
CA SER A 402 -35.57 -27.99 20.95
C SER A 402 -34.25 -28.76 20.89
N ILE A 403 -34.02 -29.68 21.83
CA ILE A 403 -32.87 -30.61 21.82
C ILE A 403 -32.82 -31.39 20.50
N ARG A 404 -33.98 -31.85 20.02
CA ARG A 404 -34.12 -32.57 18.73
C ARG A 404 -33.69 -31.71 17.54
N THR A 405 -33.89 -30.40 17.60
CA THR A 405 -33.43 -29.45 16.56
C THR A 405 -31.90 -29.36 16.56
N VAL A 406 -31.29 -29.27 17.75
CA VAL A 406 -29.83 -29.26 17.90
C VAL A 406 -29.20 -30.56 17.39
N GLU A 407 -29.78 -31.70 17.74
CA GLU A 407 -29.37 -33.01 17.23
C GLU A 407 -29.50 -33.11 15.71
N GLY A 408 -30.59 -32.58 15.15
CA GLY A 408 -30.80 -32.51 13.70
C GLY A 408 -29.75 -31.65 12.99
N HIS A 409 -29.33 -30.52 13.58
CA HIS A 409 -28.25 -29.70 13.04
C HIS A 409 -26.90 -30.43 13.09
N LEU A 410 -26.56 -31.07 14.21
CA LEU A 410 -25.34 -31.87 14.35
C LEU A 410 -25.29 -33.03 13.37
N PHE A 411 -26.41 -33.76 13.20
CA PHE A 411 -26.50 -34.87 12.25
C PHE A 411 -26.27 -34.42 10.80
N ARG A 412 -26.94 -33.34 10.37
CA ARG A 412 -26.74 -32.80 9.02
C ARG A 412 -25.34 -32.21 8.83
N ALA A 413 -24.74 -31.66 9.89
CA ALA A 413 -23.37 -31.19 9.86
C ALA A 413 -22.37 -32.35 9.69
N SER A 414 -22.58 -33.45 10.41
CA SER A 414 -21.82 -34.69 10.23
C SER A 414 -21.91 -35.24 8.81
N GLN A 415 -23.11 -35.24 8.21
CA GLN A 415 -23.26 -35.69 6.82
C GLN A 415 -22.50 -34.81 5.82
N ARG A 416 -22.48 -33.49 6.02
CA ARG A 416 -21.82 -32.55 5.10
C ARG A 416 -20.30 -32.51 5.24
N THR A 417 -19.79 -32.77 6.44
CA THR A 417 -18.36 -32.72 6.75
C THR A 417 -17.68 -34.10 6.63
N GLY A 418 -18.47 -35.18 6.61
CA GLY A 418 -17.95 -36.54 6.71
C GLY A 418 -17.46 -36.92 8.11
N ILE A 419 -17.66 -36.06 9.12
CA ILE A 419 -17.17 -36.26 10.49
C ILE A 419 -18.32 -36.71 11.38
N SER A 420 -18.23 -37.92 11.91
CA SER A 420 -19.29 -38.55 12.71
C SER A 420 -19.17 -38.35 14.21
N SER A 421 -18.04 -37.82 14.71
CA SER A 421 -17.79 -37.64 16.14
C SER A 421 -18.02 -36.20 16.61
N ARG A 422 -18.61 -36.03 17.80
CA ARG A 422 -18.82 -34.72 18.43
C ARG A 422 -17.50 -33.96 18.60
N ALA A 423 -16.45 -34.65 19.04
CA ALA A 423 -15.12 -34.08 19.18
C ALA A 423 -14.48 -33.72 17.83
N GLY A 424 -14.71 -34.53 16.78
CA GLY A 424 -14.25 -34.22 15.44
C GLY A 424 -14.97 -33.01 14.84
N LEU A 425 -16.27 -32.87 15.09
CA LEU A 425 -17.02 -31.68 14.69
C LEU A 425 -16.52 -30.43 15.43
N ALA A 426 -16.19 -30.55 16.73
CA ALA A 426 -15.61 -29.46 17.50
C ALA A 426 -14.25 -29.00 16.94
N ALA A 427 -13.40 -29.96 16.54
CA ALA A 427 -12.07 -29.69 15.99
C ALA A 427 -12.10 -28.91 14.66
N LEU A 428 -13.22 -28.90 13.92
CA LEU A 428 -13.38 -28.07 12.72
C LEU A 428 -13.26 -26.57 13.00
N VAL A 429 -13.61 -26.13 14.21
CA VAL A 429 -13.51 -24.73 14.64
C VAL A 429 -12.06 -24.36 14.94
N ASP A 430 -11.27 -25.30 15.47
CA ASP A 430 -9.86 -25.10 15.79
C ASP A 430 -8.93 -25.15 14.56
N HIS A 431 -9.39 -25.74 13.45
CA HIS A 431 -8.60 -25.97 12.22
C HIS A 431 -9.06 -25.13 11.03
N SER A 432 -9.92 -24.13 11.24
CA SER A 432 -10.23 -23.15 10.20
C SER A 432 -9.07 -22.14 10.11
N PRO A 433 -8.33 -22.08 8.99
CA PRO A 433 -7.09 -21.29 8.87
C PRO A 433 -7.29 -19.77 8.99
#